data_AF-A0A1V9TL88-F1
#
_entry.id   AF-A0A1V9TL88-F1
#
_cell.length_a   1.000
_cell.length_b   1.000
_cell.length_c   1.000
_cell.angle_alpha   90.00
_cell.angle_beta   90.00
_cell.angle_gamma   90.00
#
_symmetry.space_group_name_H-M   'P 1'
#
loop_
_entity.id
_entity.type
_entity.pdbx_description
1 polymer ?
#
loop_
_entity_poly.entity_id
_entity_poly.type
_entity_poly.pdbx_seq_one_letter_code
_entity_poly.pdbx_strand_id
1 'polypeptide(L)'
;MSYMDYNQFKAIMAENGYQKSKAVDVYLNKAMHYNKLIKSIKANIKDKEPVVKLKMEKFIKKYDDARVEAVWGAINVAKLEKCQGWRFVEDGEEFILQLQIKYQGNMKQATEFEQKQVELSTLYEQAYKKQLVKEN
;
A
#
# COMPACT_ATOMS: atom_id res chain seq x y z
N MET A 1 -19.95 -3.84 3.52
CA MET A 1 -18.57 -4.07 4.03
C MET A 1 -18.35 -3.13 5.20
N SER A 2 -17.97 -3.67 6.36
CA SER A 2 -17.67 -2.90 7.58
C SER A 2 -16.58 -1.88 7.29
N TYR A 3 -16.74 -0.65 7.79
CA TYR A 3 -15.72 0.39 7.77
C TYR A 3 -14.44 -0.17 8.37
N MET A 4 -13.37 -0.30 7.58
CA MET A 4 -12.06 -0.66 8.11
C MET A 4 -11.45 0.55 8.79
N ASP A 5 -11.45 0.56 10.12
CA ASP A 5 -10.80 1.60 10.91
C ASP A 5 -9.34 1.22 11.27
N TYR A 6 -8.61 2.19 11.81
CA TYR A 6 -7.20 2.00 12.16
C TYR A 6 -7.00 0.97 13.28
N ASN A 7 -7.97 0.79 14.17
CA ASN A 7 -7.89 -0.17 15.26
C ASN A 7 -8.06 -1.60 14.73
N GLN A 8 -8.97 -1.80 13.76
CA GLN A 8 -9.12 -3.08 13.06
C GLN A 8 -7.86 -3.45 12.28
N PHE A 9 -7.25 -2.47 11.58
CA PHE A 9 -5.94 -2.69 10.96
C PHE A 9 -4.89 -3.14 11.98
N LYS A 10 -4.76 -2.44 13.11
CA LYS A 10 -3.82 -2.79 14.17
C LYS A 10 -4.08 -4.18 14.75
N ALA A 11 -5.34 -4.52 14.99
CA ALA A 11 -5.73 -5.82 15.53
C ALA A 11 -5.31 -6.96 14.58
N ILE A 12 -5.61 -6.83 13.29
CA ILE A 12 -5.23 -7.82 12.28
C ILE A 12 -3.70 -7.96 12.18
N MET A 13 -2.98 -6.84 12.15
CA MET A 13 -1.52 -6.86 12.09
C MET A 13 -0.92 -7.54 13.32
N ALA A 14 -1.43 -7.23 14.52
CA ALA A 14 -0.94 -7.80 15.77
C ALA A 14 -1.26 -9.29 15.91
N GLU A 15 -2.51 -9.69 15.64
CA GLU A 15 -2.98 -11.08 15.70
C GLU A 15 -2.16 -12.00 14.78
N ASN A 16 -1.81 -11.50 13.60
CA ASN A 16 -1.04 -12.27 12.64
C ASN A 16 0.48 -12.07 12.76
N GLY A 17 0.96 -11.28 13.73
CA GLY A 17 2.39 -10.96 13.88
C GLY A 17 2.99 -10.33 12.63
N TYR A 18 2.21 -9.56 11.88
CA TYR A 18 2.67 -8.84 10.69
C TYR A 18 3.46 -7.60 11.08
N GLN A 19 4.50 -7.30 10.32
CA GLN A 19 5.33 -6.13 10.55
C GLN A 19 4.93 -4.97 9.62
N LYS A 20 5.18 -3.75 10.10
CA LYS A 20 5.00 -2.54 9.32
C LYS A 20 6.28 -2.24 8.54
N SER A 21 6.35 -2.67 7.29
CA SER A 21 7.44 -2.34 6.37
C SER A 21 7.19 -1.04 5.61
N LYS A 22 8.20 -0.56 4.89
CA LYS A 22 8.08 0.55 3.95
C LYS A 22 7.07 0.27 2.84
N ALA A 23 6.94 -0.98 2.39
CA ALA A 23 5.93 -1.36 1.40
C ALA A 23 4.50 -1.27 1.98
N VAL A 24 4.31 -1.66 3.24
CA VAL A 24 3.05 -1.44 3.98
C VAL A 24 2.77 0.07 4.09
N ASP A 25 3.78 0.89 4.36
CA ASP A 25 3.64 2.34 4.46
C ASP A 25 3.21 3.01 3.15
N VAL A 26 3.63 2.50 1.99
CA VAL A 26 3.15 2.99 0.69
C VAL A 26 1.62 2.97 0.61
N TYR A 27 1.00 1.87 1.08
CA TYR A 27 -0.44 1.73 1.09
C TYR A 27 -1.13 2.54 2.18
N LEU A 28 -0.54 2.62 3.38
CA LEU A 28 -1.08 3.44 4.47
C LEU A 28 -1.07 4.93 4.09
N ASN A 29 -0.02 5.41 3.43
CA ASN A 29 0.07 6.77 2.89
C ASN A 29 -1.01 7.03 1.84
N LYS A 30 -1.29 6.05 0.97
CA LYS A 30 -2.40 6.12 0.01
C LYS A 30 -3.76 6.21 0.71
N ALA A 31 -3.98 5.40 1.76
CA ALA A 31 -5.20 5.46 2.56
C ALA A 31 -5.36 6.83 3.25
N MET A 32 -4.27 7.38 3.81
CA MET A 32 -4.27 8.72 4.41
C MET A 32 -4.60 9.80 3.39
N HIS A 33 -4.08 9.70 2.16
CA HIS A 33 -4.40 10.65 1.10
C HIS A 33 -5.90 10.68 0.79
N TYR A 34 -6.54 9.52 0.62
CA TYR A 34 -8.00 9.47 0.42
C TYR A 34 -8.78 10.03 1.62
N ASN A 35 -8.33 9.76 2.85
CA ASN A 35 -8.95 10.35 4.03
C ASN A 35 -8.86 11.90 4.04
N LYS A 36 -7.72 12.47 3.62
CA LYS A 36 -7.56 13.93 3.47
C LYS A 36 -8.54 14.48 2.43
N LEU A 37 -8.70 13.81 1.29
CA LEU A 37 -9.68 14.21 0.26
C LEU A 37 -11.11 14.17 0.78
N ILE A 38 -11.50 13.10 1.50
CA ILE A 38 -12.83 12.99 2.12
C ILE A 38 -13.08 14.15 3.10
N LYS A 39 -12.10 14.44 3.98
CA LYS A 39 -12.22 15.55 4.95
C LYS A 39 -12.39 16.90 4.25
N SER A 40 -11.62 17.15 3.19
CA SER A 40 -11.74 18.37 2.38
C SER A 40 -13.12 18.50 1.74
N ILE A 41 -13.67 17.42 1.17
CA ILE A 41 -15.00 17.44 0.57
C ILE A 41 -16.07 17.68 1.63
N LYS A 42 -16.00 16.98 2.77
CA LYS A 42 -16.94 17.14 3.90
C LYS A 42 -16.93 18.57 4.47
N ALA A 43 -15.79 19.23 4.52
CA ALA A 43 -15.69 20.62 4.98
C ALA A 43 -16.44 21.60 4.06
N ASN A 44 -16.50 21.30 2.75
CA ASN A 44 -17.04 22.19 1.74
C ASN A 44 -18.51 21.92 1.36
N ILE A 45 -19.19 21.00 2.05
CA ILE A 45 -20.50 20.47 1.60
C ILE A 45 -21.72 21.28 2.10
N LYS A 46 -21.62 21.96 3.24
CA LYS A 46 -22.78 22.51 3.98
C LYS A 46 -23.60 23.53 3.16
N ASP A 47 -22.93 24.43 2.45
CA ASP A 47 -23.56 25.56 1.75
C ASP A 47 -23.76 25.32 0.25
N LYS A 48 -23.62 24.07 -0.21
CA LYS A 48 -23.78 23.72 -1.62
C LYS A 48 -25.24 23.38 -1.97
N GLU A 49 -25.61 23.62 -3.22
CA GLU A 49 -26.90 23.22 -3.77
C GLU A 49 -27.11 21.70 -3.66
N PRO A 50 -28.36 21.22 -3.53
CA PRO A 50 -28.66 19.79 -3.36
C PRO A 50 -28.03 18.87 -4.42
N VAL A 51 -28.02 19.30 -5.69
CA VAL A 51 -27.42 18.53 -6.79
C VAL A 51 -25.89 18.42 -6.63
N VAL A 52 -25.25 19.47 -6.14
CA VAL A 52 -23.80 19.47 -5.87
C VAL A 52 -23.48 18.61 -4.65
N LYS A 53 -24.30 18.68 -3.59
CA LYS A 53 -24.19 17.81 -2.40
C LYS A 53 -24.22 16.33 -2.76
N LEU A 54 -25.20 15.90 -3.56
CA LEU A 54 -25.32 14.52 -4.03
C LEU A 54 -24.08 14.05 -4.81
N LYS A 55 -23.49 14.92 -5.65
CA LYS A 55 -22.23 14.59 -6.35
C LYS A 55 -21.07 14.45 -5.37
N MET A 56 -20.96 15.36 -4.40
CA MET A 56 -19.91 15.33 -3.36
C MET A 56 -20.00 14.08 -2.48
N GLU A 57 -21.21 13.65 -2.11
CA GLU A 57 -21.44 12.40 -1.37
C GLU A 57 -20.99 11.16 -2.15
N LYS A 58 -21.25 11.11 -3.46
CA LYS A 58 -20.73 10.04 -4.33
C LYS A 58 -19.20 9.99 -4.32
N PHE A 59 -18.52 11.13 -4.37
CA PHE A 59 -17.07 11.20 -4.27
C PHE A 59 -16.55 10.77 -2.90
N ILE A 60 -17.21 11.19 -1.80
CA ILE A 60 -16.88 10.74 -0.45
C ILE A 60 -16.92 9.22 -0.37
N LYS A 61 -17.99 8.59 -0.86
CA LYS A 61 -18.12 7.14 -0.88
C LYS A 61 -17.00 6.48 -1.70
N LYS A 62 -16.78 6.96 -2.93
CA LYS A 62 -15.72 6.43 -3.81
C LYS A 62 -14.34 6.49 -3.15
N TYR A 63 -14.01 7.59 -2.48
CA TYR A 63 -12.72 7.72 -1.79
C TYR A 63 -12.65 6.88 -0.52
N ASP A 64 -13.76 6.66 0.17
CA ASP A 64 -13.78 5.79 1.35
C ASP A 64 -13.60 4.32 0.95
N ASP A 65 -14.24 3.88 -0.14
CA ASP A 65 -14.02 2.55 -0.72
C ASP A 65 -12.53 2.37 -1.09
N ALA A 66 -11.94 3.34 -1.81
CA ALA A 66 -10.52 3.31 -2.18
C ALA A 66 -9.57 3.37 -0.96
N ARG A 67 -9.97 4.04 0.12
CA ARG A 67 -9.23 4.06 1.39
C ARG A 67 -9.23 2.67 2.02
N VAL A 68 -10.38 2.01 2.11
CA VAL A 68 -10.51 0.67 2.67
C VAL A 68 -9.71 -0.34 1.84
N GLU A 69 -9.79 -0.26 0.51
CA GLU A 69 -8.97 -1.08 -0.40
C GLU A 69 -7.47 -0.87 -0.16
N ALA A 70 -7.02 0.37 0.05
CA ALA A 70 -5.62 0.66 0.36
C ALA A 70 -5.19 0.05 1.70
N VAL A 71 -6.02 0.09 2.74
CA VAL A 71 -5.71 -0.55 4.03
C VAL A 71 -5.61 -2.07 3.89
N TRP A 72 -6.51 -2.70 3.14
CA TRP A 72 -6.40 -4.12 2.82
C TRP A 72 -5.17 -4.45 1.98
N GLY A 73 -4.78 -3.56 1.06
CA GLY A 73 -3.51 -3.64 0.33
C GLY A 73 -2.32 -3.68 1.28
N ALA A 74 -2.31 -2.83 2.31
CA ALA A 74 -1.27 -2.82 3.34
C ALA A 74 -1.19 -4.16 4.10
N ILE A 75 -2.34 -4.73 4.48
CA ILE A 75 -2.39 -6.04 5.17
C ILE A 75 -1.91 -7.17 4.25
N ASN A 76 -2.33 -7.16 2.99
CA ASN A 76 -1.93 -8.17 2.01
C ASN A 76 -0.42 -8.13 1.76
N VAL A 77 0.19 -6.94 1.69
CA VAL A 77 1.65 -6.82 1.61
C VAL A 77 2.31 -7.40 2.84
N ALA A 78 1.86 -7.05 4.03
CA ALA A 78 2.45 -7.55 5.27
C ALA A 78 2.34 -9.08 5.39
N LYS A 79 1.23 -9.65 4.92
CA LYS A 79 1.05 -11.10 4.79
C LYS A 79 2.04 -11.70 3.79
N LEU A 80 2.20 -11.10 2.61
CA LEU A 80 3.13 -11.58 1.59
C LEU A 80 4.57 -11.56 2.10
N GLU A 81 4.99 -10.47 2.74
CA GLU A 81 6.34 -10.33 3.34
C GLU A 81 6.58 -11.39 4.41
N LYS A 82 5.59 -11.66 5.26
CA LYS A 82 5.67 -12.75 6.24
C LYS A 82 5.78 -14.13 5.56
N CYS A 83 5.03 -14.37 4.49
CA CYS A 83 5.05 -15.65 3.77
C CYS A 83 6.37 -15.90 3.04
N GLN A 84 6.97 -14.87 2.42
CA GLN A 84 8.25 -15.01 1.72
C GLN A 84 9.47 -14.89 2.63
N GLY A 85 9.31 -14.32 3.83
CA GLY A 85 10.36 -14.21 4.85
C GLY A 85 11.29 -13.00 4.71
N TRP A 86 10.98 -12.07 3.80
CA TRP A 86 11.76 -10.84 3.56
C TRP A 86 10.85 -9.69 3.13
N ARG A 87 11.31 -8.44 3.29
CA ARG A 87 10.53 -7.22 3.02
C ARG A 87 10.90 -6.58 1.69
N PHE A 88 9.90 -6.10 0.96
CA PHE A 88 10.08 -5.72 -0.44
C PHE A 88 11.04 -4.55 -0.67
N VAL A 89 11.04 -3.56 0.22
CA VAL A 89 11.85 -2.33 0.04
C VAL A 89 13.13 -2.40 0.86
N GLU A 90 13.08 -3.00 2.04
CA GLU A 90 14.22 -3.10 2.94
C GLU A 90 15.23 -4.16 2.51
N ASP A 91 14.75 -5.31 2.06
CA ASP A 91 15.59 -6.50 1.79
C ASP A 91 15.63 -6.82 0.27
N GLY A 92 15.00 -6.01 -0.57
CA GLY A 92 14.87 -6.25 -2.01
C GLY A 92 16.19 -6.26 -2.79
N GLU A 93 17.11 -5.34 -2.48
CA GLU A 93 18.44 -5.33 -3.10
C GLU A 93 19.25 -6.57 -2.73
N GLU A 94 19.17 -7.01 -1.46
CA GLU A 94 19.83 -8.22 -1.00
C GLU A 94 19.26 -9.47 -1.68
N PHE A 95 17.94 -9.55 -1.85
CA PHE A 95 17.29 -10.63 -2.58
C PHE A 95 17.75 -10.70 -4.05
N ILE A 96 17.84 -9.55 -4.74
CA ILE A 96 18.35 -9.47 -6.11
C ILE A 96 19.80 -9.96 -6.18
N LEU A 97 20.65 -9.54 -5.22
CA LEU A 97 22.04 -9.99 -5.16
C LEU A 97 22.14 -11.51 -4.93
N GLN A 98 21.33 -12.07 -4.03
CA GLN A 98 21.28 -13.52 -3.80
C GLN A 98 20.85 -14.29 -5.06
N LEU A 99 19.89 -13.77 -5.83
CA LEU A 99 19.52 -14.36 -7.12
C LEU A 99 20.66 -14.30 -8.13
N GLN A 100 21.38 -13.19 -8.21
CA GLN A 100 22.56 -13.08 -9.08
C GLN A 100 23.63 -14.10 -8.70
N ILE A 101 23.87 -14.33 -7.42
CA ILE A 101 24.82 -15.37 -6.95
C ILE A 101 24.29 -16.76 -7.32
N LYS A 102 23.02 -17.06 -7.01
CA LYS A 102 22.36 -18.35 -7.26
C LYS A 102 22.42 -18.76 -8.74
N TYR A 103 22.19 -17.80 -9.64
CA TYR A 103 22.19 -18.03 -11.08
C TYR A 103 23.50 -17.65 -11.77
N GLN A 104 24.59 -17.41 -11.02
CA GLN A 104 25.90 -17.03 -11.55
C GLN A 104 25.84 -15.85 -12.53
N GLY A 105 24.97 -14.88 -12.26
CA GLY A 105 24.69 -13.71 -13.09
C GLY A 105 23.68 -13.94 -14.22
N ASN A 106 23.25 -15.18 -14.49
CA ASN A 106 22.31 -15.50 -15.56
C ASN A 106 20.84 -15.48 -15.08
N MET A 107 20.30 -14.27 -14.87
CA MET A 107 18.92 -14.07 -14.40
C MET A 107 17.83 -14.63 -15.33
N LYS A 108 18.15 -15.07 -16.56
CA LYS A 108 17.19 -15.75 -17.45
C LYS A 108 16.78 -17.13 -16.91
N GLN A 109 17.57 -17.70 -16.02
CA GLN A 109 17.26 -18.96 -15.34
C GLN A 109 16.39 -18.77 -14.08
N ALA A 110 16.16 -17.52 -13.67
CA ALA A 110 15.25 -17.23 -12.57
C ALA A 110 13.84 -17.70 -12.89
N THR A 111 13.17 -18.26 -11.89
CA THR A 111 11.78 -18.68 -12.03
C THR A 111 10.87 -17.48 -12.26
N GLU A 112 9.71 -17.70 -12.87
CA GLU A 112 8.70 -16.65 -13.07
C GLU A 112 8.28 -16.01 -11.72
N PHE A 113 8.27 -16.80 -10.65
CA PHE A 113 7.96 -16.31 -9.30
C PHE A 113 9.02 -15.33 -8.78
N GLU A 114 10.31 -15.68 -8.88
CA GLU A 114 11.42 -14.81 -8.46
C GLU A 114 11.47 -13.52 -9.30
N GLN A 115 11.20 -13.61 -10.60
CA GLN A 115 11.11 -12.44 -11.48
C GLN A 115 9.99 -11.48 -11.01
N LYS A 116 8.80 -12.02 -10.72
CA LYS A 116 7.68 -11.21 -10.18
C LYS A 116 8.01 -10.60 -8.81
N GLN A 117 8.76 -11.30 -7.96
CA GLN A 117 9.21 -10.76 -6.68
C GLN A 117 10.16 -9.56 -6.85
N VAL A 118 11.11 -9.66 -7.79
CA VAL A 118 12.03 -8.56 -8.13
C VAL A 118 11.27 -7.37 -8.72
N GLU A 119 10.33 -7.61 -9.64
CA GLU A 119 9.49 -6.56 -10.22
C GLU A 119 8.68 -5.86 -9.13
N LEU A 120 8.02 -6.62 -8.25
CA LEU A 120 7.20 -6.08 -7.18
C LEU A 120 8.03 -5.28 -6.16
N SER A 121 9.23 -5.78 -5.80
CA SER A 121 10.20 -5.06 -4.97
C SER A 121 10.56 -3.71 -5.58
N THR A 122 10.93 -3.70 -6.87
CA THR A 122 11.31 -2.49 -7.61
C THR A 122 10.15 -1.48 -7.66
N LEU A 123 8.92 -1.96 -7.89
CA LEU A 123 7.74 -1.11 -7.91
C LEU A 123 7.46 -0.46 -6.55
N TYR A 124 7.61 -1.21 -5.45
CA TYR A 124 7.44 -0.65 -4.10
C TYR A 124 8.53 0.36 -3.76
N GLU A 125 9.77 0.09 -4.13
CA GLU A 125 10.87 1.01 -3.91
C GLU A 125 10.64 2.34 -4.65
N GLN A 126 10.25 2.28 -5.92
CA GLN A 126 9.89 3.46 -6.71
C GLN A 126 8.70 4.22 -6.11
N ALA A 127 7.66 3.50 -5.67
CA ALA A 127 6.49 4.10 -5.05
C ALA A 127 6.85 4.81 -3.74
N TYR A 128 7.69 4.18 -2.92
CA TYR A 128 8.18 4.74 -1.66
C TYR A 128 9.02 6.00 -1.90
N LYS A 129 10.00 5.95 -2.82
CA LYS A 129 10.82 7.12 -3.21
C LYS A 129 9.96 8.28 -3.71
N LYS A 130 8.93 8.03 -4.52
CA LYS A 130 7.99 9.06 -4.99
C LYS A 130 7.17 9.69 -3.87
N GLN A 131 6.88 8.96 -2.80
CA GLN A 131 6.18 9.52 -1.65
C GLN A 131 7.07 10.45 -0.84
N LEU A 132 8.35 10.08 -0.62
CA LEU A 132 9.31 10.92 0.09
C LEU A 132 9.54 12.29 -0.60
N VAL A 133 9.59 12.32 -1.93
CA VAL A 133 9.78 13.56 -2.69
C VAL A 133 8.59 14.52 -2.57
N LYS A 134 7.38 14.01 -2.28
CA LYS A 134 6.17 14.85 -2.11
C LYS A 134 6.02 15.42 -0.70
N GLU A 135 6.82 14.97 0.25
CA GLU A 135 6.79 15.44 1.64
C GLU A 135 7.84 16.54 1.93
N ASN A 136 8.74 16.83 0.98
CA ASN A 136 9.69 17.95 1.00
C ASN A 136 9.20 19.13 0.15
#